data_AF-A0A0Q8EJM8-F1
#
_entry.id   AF-A0A0Q8EJM8-F1
#
_cell.length_a   1.000
_cell.length_b   1.000
_cell.length_c   1.000
_cell.angle_alpha   90.00
_cell.angle_beta   90.00
_cell.angle_gamma   90.00
#
_symmetry.space_group_name_H-M   'P 1'
#
loop_
_entity.id
_entity.type
_entity.pdbx_description
1 polymer ?
#
loop_
_entity_poly.entity_id
_entity_poly.type
_entity_poly.pdbx_seq_one_letter_code
_entity_poly.pdbx_strand_id
1 'polypeptide(L)'
;MRPPDLDTVQRDVDHALTRRIGLPPRSVIDAGTDALVQHLSRFMDYDYGHDEQESGGIAVRNLYRVAERNLDVPVRPTPQTSHRAPYVYWHTVATLTTAFRDLYLTHRRHEDQEPST
;
A
#
# COMPACT_ATOMS: atom_id res chain seq x y z
N MET A 1 -0.55 9.37 15.97
CA MET A 1 0.16 8.41 15.09
C MET A 1 1.39 9.13 14.51
N ARG A 2 2.56 8.48 14.37
CA ARG A 2 3.72 9.11 13.71
C ARG A 2 3.48 9.15 12.20
N PRO A 3 3.76 10.27 11.50
CA PRO A 3 3.63 10.31 10.04
C PRO A 3 4.47 9.19 9.39
N PRO A 4 3.96 8.56 8.32
CA PRO A 4 4.73 7.56 7.56
C PRO A 4 6.07 8.13 7.08
N ASP A 5 7.14 7.33 7.17
CA ASP A 5 8.42 7.66 6.54
C ASP A 5 8.30 7.44 5.03
N LEU A 6 7.99 8.52 4.31
CA LEU A 6 7.71 8.48 2.88
C LEU A 6 8.91 8.07 2.03
N ASP A 7 10.14 8.37 2.48
CA ASP A 7 11.36 8.00 1.76
C ASP A 7 11.59 6.48 1.82
N THR A 8 11.37 5.90 2.98
CA THR A 8 11.43 4.44 3.15
C THR A 8 10.30 3.75 2.37
N VAL A 9 9.07 4.27 2.44
CA VAL A 9 7.94 3.76 1.64
C VAL A 9 8.26 3.78 0.15
N GLN A 10 8.77 4.91 -0.36
CA GLN A 10 9.12 5.07 -1.77
C GLN A 10 10.20 4.06 -2.20
N ARG A 11 11.24 3.90 -1.38
CA ARG A 11 12.32 2.93 -1.65
C ARG A 11 11.79 1.50 -1.74
N ASP A 12 10.92 1.09 -0.82
CA ASP A 12 10.38 -0.27 -0.79
C ASP A 12 9.43 -0.53 -1.97
N VAL A 13 8.61 0.47 -2.34
CA VAL A 13 7.76 0.45 -3.53
C VAL A 13 8.59 0.34 -4.80
N ASP A 14 9.60 1.18 -4.96
CA ASP A 14 10.48 1.15 -6.14
C ASP A 14 11.19 -0.18 -6.26
N HIS A 15 11.68 -0.70 -5.13
CA HIS A 15 12.33 -2.00 -5.09
C HIS A 15 11.40 -3.11 -5.59
N ALA A 16 10.14 -3.11 -5.18
CA ALA A 16 9.14 -4.07 -5.62
C ALA A 16 8.74 -3.88 -7.09
N LEU A 17 8.53 -2.65 -7.54
CA LEU A 17 8.00 -2.36 -8.89
C LEU A 17 9.08 -2.26 -9.99
N THR A 18 10.36 -2.27 -9.63
CA THR A 18 11.48 -2.23 -10.57
C THR A 18 11.39 -3.36 -11.60
N ARG A 19 11.55 -3.03 -12.89
CA ARG A 19 11.65 -4.03 -13.97
C ARG A 19 12.90 -4.88 -13.81
N ARG A 20 12.75 -6.20 -13.90
CA ARG A 20 13.84 -7.18 -13.73
C ARG A 20 13.77 -8.27 -14.79
N ILE A 21 14.93 -8.84 -15.14
CA ILE A 21 15.07 -9.92 -16.12
C ILE A 21 14.65 -11.28 -15.52
N GLY A 22 14.74 -11.43 -14.19
CA GLY A 22 14.36 -12.65 -13.48
C GLY A 22 13.71 -12.37 -12.12
N LEU A 23 13.16 -13.42 -11.51
CA LEU A 23 12.55 -13.32 -10.19
C LEU A 23 13.62 -13.13 -9.11
N PRO A 24 13.39 -12.24 -8.12
CA PRO A 24 14.27 -12.14 -6.97
C PRO A 24 14.22 -13.39 -6.08
N PRO A 25 15.22 -13.58 -5.19
CA PRO A 25 15.20 -14.67 -4.21
C PRO A 25 13.95 -14.62 -3.32
N ARG A 26 13.46 -15.79 -2.87
CA ARG A 26 12.26 -15.88 -2.00
C ARG A 26 12.35 -14.97 -0.79
N SER A 27 13.51 -14.97 -0.13
CA SER A 27 13.76 -14.18 1.09
C SER A 27 13.60 -12.67 0.85
N VAL A 28 13.96 -12.19 -0.33
CA VAL A 28 13.78 -10.78 -0.71
C VAL A 28 12.30 -10.47 -0.92
N ILE A 29 11.56 -11.37 -1.56
CA ILE A 29 10.12 -11.22 -1.79
C ILE A 29 9.37 -11.22 -0.47
N ASP A 30 9.67 -12.16 0.44
CA ASP A 30 8.97 -12.27 1.72
C ASP A 30 9.26 -11.06 2.61
N ALA A 31 10.54 -10.68 2.77
CA ALA A 31 10.90 -9.49 3.56
C ALA A 31 10.30 -8.20 2.98
N GLY A 32 10.32 -8.05 1.65
CA GLY A 32 9.71 -6.92 0.96
C GLY A 32 8.18 -6.91 1.09
N THR A 33 7.54 -8.08 1.14
CA THR A 33 6.10 -8.21 1.37
C THR A 33 5.75 -7.77 2.79
N ASP A 34 6.49 -8.23 3.79
CA ASP A 34 6.25 -7.86 5.19
C ASP A 34 6.41 -6.35 5.41
N ALA A 35 7.41 -5.73 4.79
CA ALA A 35 7.61 -4.28 4.84
C ALA A 35 6.44 -3.52 4.21
N LEU A 36 6.03 -3.90 2.99
CA LEU A 36 4.93 -3.22 2.28
C LEU A 36 3.57 -3.44 2.96
N VAL A 37 3.31 -4.62 3.54
CA VAL A 37 2.09 -4.85 4.33
C VAL A 37 2.03 -3.90 5.52
N GLN A 38 3.15 -3.70 6.24
CA GLN A 38 3.20 -2.75 7.35
C GLN A 38 2.96 -1.31 6.90
N HIS A 39 3.53 -0.90 5.76
CA HIS A 39 3.29 0.43 5.18
C HIS A 39 1.83 0.60 4.77
N LEU A 40 1.26 -0.38 4.08
CA LEU A 40 -0.13 -0.38 3.65
C LEU A 40 -1.09 -0.29 4.85
N SER A 41 -0.89 -1.13 5.88
CA SER A 41 -1.70 -1.05 7.12
C SER A 41 -1.61 0.32 7.77
N ARG A 42 -0.41 0.92 7.84
CA ARG A 42 -0.25 2.27 8.39
C ARG A 42 -1.01 3.33 7.60
N PHE A 43 -1.04 3.24 6.27
CA PHE A 43 -1.86 4.16 5.48
C PHE A 43 -3.35 3.90 5.66
N MET A 44 -3.78 2.63 5.71
CA MET A 44 -5.18 2.28 5.93
C MET A 44 -5.70 2.77 7.30
N ASP A 45 -4.84 2.76 8.32
CA ASP A 45 -5.14 3.25 9.66
C ASP A 45 -5.14 4.80 9.76
N TYR A 46 -4.74 5.51 8.70
CA TYR A 46 -4.80 6.97 8.66
C TYR A 46 -6.25 7.44 8.52
N ASP A 47 -6.61 8.48 9.27
CA ASP A 47 -7.92 9.11 9.18
C ASP A 47 -7.94 10.11 8.02
N TYR A 48 -8.56 9.70 6.90
CA TYR A 48 -8.71 10.51 5.71
C TYR A 48 -9.93 11.44 5.74
N GLY A 49 -10.60 11.58 6.89
CA GLY A 49 -11.84 12.35 6.99
C GLY A 49 -13.01 11.67 6.25
N HIS A 50 -14.17 11.62 6.91
CA HIS A 50 -15.39 11.05 6.30
C HIS A 50 -16.15 12.12 5.50
N ASP A 51 -15.60 12.62 4.39
CA ASP A 51 -16.45 13.28 3.38
C ASP A 51 -17.05 12.23 2.45
N GLU A 52 -17.96 11.43 3.02
CA GLU A 52 -18.64 10.31 2.37
C GLU A 52 -19.51 10.73 1.18
N GLN A 53 -19.78 12.04 1.01
CA GLN A 53 -20.71 12.57 0.01
C GLN A 53 -20.04 13.04 -1.29
N GLU A 54 -18.73 13.20 -1.32
CA GLU A 54 -18.03 13.59 -2.56
C GLU A 54 -17.70 12.38 -3.44
N SER A 55 -17.66 12.58 -4.76
CA SER A 55 -17.34 11.53 -5.75
C SER A 55 -16.04 10.75 -5.45
N GLY A 56 -15.13 11.32 -4.65
CA GLY A 56 -13.92 10.64 -4.16
C GLY A 56 -14.17 9.52 -3.15
N GLY A 57 -15.24 9.59 -2.35
CA GLY A 57 -15.52 8.64 -1.27
C GLY A 57 -15.75 7.19 -1.74
N ILE A 58 -16.41 7.01 -2.90
CA ILE A 58 -16.62 5.68 -3.49
C ILE A 58 -15.30 5.05 -3.94
N ALA A 59 -14.40 5.85 -4.54
CA ALA A 59 -13.10 5.37 -5.00
C ALA A 59 -12.22 4.95 -3.82
N VAL A 60 -12.18 5.76 -2.75
CA VAL A 60 -11.46 5.46 -1.51
C VAL A 60 -12.02 4.19 -0.88
N ARG A 61 -13.34 4.05 -0.73
CA ARG A 61 -13.96 2.85 -0.15
C ARG A 61 -13.65 1.58 -0.95
N ASN A 62 -13.67 1.67 -2.28
CA ASN A 62 -13.30 0.55 -3.14
C ASN A 62 -11.81 0.18 -2.97
N LEU A 63 -10.93 1.18 -2.85
CA LEU A 63 -9.50 0.96 -2.60
C LEU A 63 -9.28 0.24 -1.25
N TYR A 64 -9.96 0.66 -0.18
CA TYR A 64 -9.96 -0.03 1.11
C TYR A 64 -10.41 -1.48 0.98
N ARG A 65 -11.56 -1.74 0.36
CA ARG A 65 -12.08 -3.10 0.18
C ARG A 65 -11.09 -4.00 -0.58
N VAL A 66 -10.43 -3.47 -1.61
CA VAL A 66 -9.42 -4.22 -2.37
C VAL A 66 -8.20 -4.50 -1.50
N ALA A 67 -7.74 -3.53 -0.71
CA ALA A 67 -6.59 -3.73 0.18
C ALA A 67 -6.90 -4.74 1.29
N GLU A 68 -8.03 -4.62 1.99
CA GLU A 68 -8.47 -5.57 3.01
C GLU A 68 -8.52 -7.00 2.46
N ARG A 69 -9.13 -7.18 1.27
CA ARG A 69 -9.20 -8.49 0.62
C ARG A 69 -7.82 -9.06 0.30
N ASN A 70 -6.86 -8.24 -0.11
CA ASN A 70 -5.49 -8.70 -0.37
C ASN A 70 -4.70 -8.96 0.92
N LEU A 71 -5.03 -8.30 2.02
CA LEU A 71 -4.44 -8.56 3.32
C LEU A 71 -5.05 -9.76 4.04
N ASP A 72 -6.16 -10.31 3.56
CA ASP A 72 -6.80 -11.50 4.12
C ASP A 72 -5.89 -12.74 4.04
N VAL A 73 -5.82 -13.51 5.13
CA VAL A 73 -4.89 -14.64 5.30
C VAL A 73 -4.98 -15.69 4.18
N PRO A 74 -6.16 -16.10 3.70
CA PRO A 74 -6.30 -17.05 2.59
C PRO A 74 -5.72 -16.57 1.25
N VAL A 75 -5.55 -15.25 1.06
CA VAL A 75 -4.98 -14.68 -0.17
C VAL A 75 -3.45 -14.59 -0.07
N ARG A 76 -2.90 -14.58 1.15
CA ARG A 76 -1.46 -14.49 1.38
C ARG A 76 -0.74 -15.77 0.93
N PRO A 77 0.34 -15.64 0.13
CA PRO A 77 1.22 -16.76 -0.18
C PRO A 77 1.79 -17.38 1.09
N THR A 78 1.75 -18.71 1.18
CA THR A 78 2.40 -19.48 2.26
C THR A 78 3.86 -19.81 1.89
N PRO A 79 4.68 -20.29 2.85
CA PRO A 79 6.03 -20.76 2.56
C PRO A 79 6.07 -21.88 1.51
N GLN A 80 5.00 -22.67 1.38
CA GLN A 80 4.89 -23.76 0.41
C GLN A 80 4.43 -23.28 -0.98
N THR A 81 4.04 -22.01 -1.13
CA THR A 81 3.57 -21.46 -2.40
C THR A 81 4.73 -21.29 -3.38
N SER A 82 4.55 -21.73 -4.63
CA SER A 82 5.58 -21.61 -5.68
C SER A 82 5.97 -20.15 -5.94
N HIS A 83 7.27 -19.90 -6.22
CA HIS A 83 7.90 -18.57 -6.27
C HIS A 83 7.14 -17.45 -7.01
N ARG A 84 6.38 -17.77 -8.06
CA ARG A 84 5.70 -16.77 -8.89
C ARG A 84 4.53 -16.09 -8.17
N ALA A 85 3.73 -16.83 -7.41
CA ALA A 85 2.58 -16.26 -6.70
C ALA A 85 2.98 -15.25 -5.59
N PRO A 86 3.99 -15.51 -4.75
CA PRO A 86 4.56 -14.52 -3.83
C PRO A 86 5.10 -13.28 -4.53
N TYR A 87 5.77 -13.44 -5.67
CA TYR A 87 6.22 -12.29 -6.44
C TYR A 87 5.06 -11.43 -6.95
N VAL A 88 4.00 -12.05 -7.46
CA VAL A 88 2.78 -11.33 -7.88
C VAL A 88 2.14 -10.63 -6.69
N TYR A 89 2.01 -11.32 -5.56
CA TYR A 89 1.46 -10.75 -4.34
C TYR A 89 2.27 -9.54 -3.86
N TRP A 90 3.60 -9.64 -3.84
CA TRP A 90 4.51 -8.54 -3.48
C TRP A 90 4.29 -7.31 -4.37
N HIS A 91 4.16 -7.50 -5.69
CA HIS A 91 3.81 -6.42 -6.64
C HIS A 91 2.41 -5.82 -6.39
N THR A 92 1.42 -6.66 -6.06
CA THR A 92 0.07 -6.20 -5.75
C THR A 92 0.07 -5.32 -4.49
N VAL A 93 0.72 -5.76 -3.41
CA VAL A 93 0.83 -4.95 -2.18
C VAL A 93 1.59 -3.65 -2.45
N ALA A 94 2.66 -3.68 -3.26
CA ALA A 94 3.37 -2.46 -3.66
C ALA A 94 2.47 -1.47 -4.41
N THR A 95 1.66 -1.96 -5.34
CA THR A 95 0.72 -1.15 -6.12
C THR A 95 -0.35 -0.51 -5.21
N LEU A 96 -0.89 -1.27 -4.25
CA LEU A 96 -1.83 -0.74 -3.27
C LEU A 96 -1.18 0.29 -2.35
N THR A 97 0.05 0.03 -1.89
CA THR A 97 0.83 0.97 -1.07
C THR A 97 1.05 2.29 -1.80
N THR A 98 1.37 2.26 -3.10
CA THR A 98 1.47 3.45 -3.95
C THR A 98 0.15 4.23 -3.97
N ALA A 99 -0.97 3.58 -4.23
CA ALA A 99 -2.27 4.24 -4.29
C ALA A 99 -2.65 4.92 -2.96
N PHE A 100 -2.40 4.24 -1.83
CA PHE A 100 -2.65 4.78 -0.49
C PHE A 100 -1.70 5.92 -0.11
N ARG A 101 -0.42 5.85 -0.51
CA ARG A 101 0.54 6.93 -0.34
C ARG A 101 0.11 8.17 -1.11
N ASP A 102 -0.33 8.01 -2.36
CA ASP A 102 -0.76 9.11 -3.20
C ASP A 102 -2.06 9.74 -2.66
N LEU A 103 -2.97 8.92 -2.12
CA LEU A 103 -4.15 9.39 -1.38
C LEU A 103 -3.75 10.21 -0.15
N TYR A 104 -2.80 9.72 0.65
CA TYR A 104 -2.27 10.43 1.83
C TYR A 104 -1.66 11.78 1.47
N LEU A 105 -0.84 11.84 0.42
CA LEU A 105 -0.24 13.10 -0.04
C LEU A 105 -1.28 14.09 -0.56
N THR A 106 -2.31 13.61 -1.23
CA THR A 106 -3.43 14.43 -1.69
C THR A 106 -4.18 15.01 -0.50
N HIS A 107 -4.59 14.15 0.44
CA HIS A 107 -5.31 14.57 1.64
C HIS A 107 -4.53 15.61 2.46
N ARG A 108 -3.24 15.38 2.70
CA ARG A 108 -2.39 16.32 3.42
C ARG A 108 -2.24 17.68 2.73
N ARG A 109 -2.15 17.69 1.39
CA ARG A 109 -2.12 18.95 0.65
C ARG A 109 -3.43 19.72 0.80
N HIS A 110 -4.57 19.05 0.89
CA HIS A 110 -5.87 19.69 1.14
C HIS A 110 -5.94 20.25 2.57
N GLU A 111 -5.50 19.51 3.59
CA GLU A 111 -5.40 20.02 4.97
C GLU A 111 -4.53 21.28 5.06
N ASP A 112 -3.40 21.32 4.36
CA ASP A 112 -2.49 22.49 4.35
C ASP A 112 -3.08 23.71 3.59
N GLN A 113 -4.14 23.51 2.79
CA GLN A 113 -4.77 24.54 1.96
C GLN A 113 -6.01 25.18 2.58
N GLU A 114 -6.62 24.59 3.61
CA GLU A 114 -7.71 25.21 4.35
C GLU A 114 -7.14 26.27 5.33
N PRO A 115 -7.30 27.58 5.07
CA PRO A 115 -6.86 28.60 6.02
C PRO A 115 -7.75 28.53 7.26
N SER A 116 -7.13 28.53 8.45
CA SER A 116 -7.84 28.69 9.72
C SER A 116 -8.78 29.90 9.62
N THR A 117 -10.09 29.64 9.69
CA THR A 117 -11.12 30.66 9.78
C THR A 117 -11.25 31.17 11.22
#